data_AF-A0A941G553-F1
#
_entry.id   AF-A0A941G553-F1
#
_cell.length_a   1.000
_cell.length_b   1.000
_cell.length_c   1.000
_cell.angle_alpha   90.00
_cell.angle_beta   90.00
_cell.angle_gamma   90.00
#
_symmetry.space_group_name_H-M   'P 1'
#
loop_
_entity.id
_entity.type
_entity.pdbx_description
1 polymer ?
#
loop_
_entity_poly.entity_id
_entity_poly.type
_entity_poly.pdbx_seq_one_letter_code
_entity_poly.pdbx_strand_id
1 'polypeptide(L)' 'MSFRLAGRSTMLLRRASGLRIVCHAGTLWVSEYRQPEDSVLHAGEAITVDSDRDVVLSGLPDAQVALIQVAGAP' A
#
# COMPACT_ATOMS: atom_id res chain seq x y z
N MET A 1 -0.15 -11.72 -0.72
CA MET A 1 -0.45 -11.87 0.72
C MET A 1 -1.55 -10.89 1.09
N SER A 2 -2.46 -11.22 2.01
CA SER A 2 -3.46 -10.27 2.54
C SER A 2 -3.39 -10.15 4.06
N PHE A 3 -3.78 -8.99 4.59
CA PHE A 3 -3.80 -8.71 6.03
C PHE A 3 -4.75 -7.56 6.33
N ARG A 4 -5.08 -7.39 7.63
CA ARG A 4 -5.81 -6.24 8.13
C ARG A 4 -4.84 -5.27 8.80
N LEU A 5 -4.90 -4.00 8.44
CA LEU A 5 -4.30 -2.91 9.20
C LEU A 5 -5.38 -2.29 10.08
N ALA A 6 -5.24 -2.47 11.39
CA ALA A 6 -6.05 -1.79 12.37
C ALA A 6 -5.64 -0.31 12.49
N GLY A 7 -6.51 0.49 13.08
CA GLY A 7 -6.26 1.91 13.28
C GLY A 7 -4.99 2.16 14.06
N ARG A 8 -4.25 3.18 13.60
CA ARG A 8 -2.97 3.59 14.20
C ARG A 8 -1.86 2.55 14.08
N SER A 9 -2.09 1.43 13.38
CA SER A 9 -1.06 0.46 13.02
C SER A 9 -0.48 0.83 11.67
N THR A 10 0.83 0.63 11.53
CA THR A 10 1.54 0.86 10.27
C THR A 10 2.30 -0.40 9.84
N MET A 11 2.46 -0.55 8.52
CA MET A 11 3.34 -1.56 7.94
C MET A 11 4.35 -0.87 7.04
N LEU A 12 5.63 -1.20 7.24
CA LEU A 12 6.72 -0.79 6.37
C LEU A 12 6.98 -1.88 5.33
N LEU A 13 6.88 -1.51 4.06
CA LEU A 13 7.28 -2.33 2.93
C LEU A 13 8.64 -1.86 2.43
N ARG A 14 9.63 -2.76 2.48
CA ARG A 14 10.96 -2.54 1.91
C ARG A 14 11.04 -3.19 0.54
N ARG A 15 11.65 -2.51 -0.44
CA ARG A 15 11.76 -2.99 -1.83
C ARG A 15 10.39 -3.34 -2.42
N ALA A 16 9.46 -2.40 -2.35
CA ALA A 16 8.08 -2.59 -2.80
C ALA A 16 7.89 -2.41 -4.31
N SER A 17 8.96 -2.10 -5.07
CA SER A 17 8.90 -1.98 -6.53
C SER A 17 8.27 -3.21 -7.18
N GLY A 18 7.32 -2.98 -8.09
CA GLY A 18 6.55 -4.02 -8.75
C GLY A 18 5.43 -4.62 -7.88
N LEU A 19 5.17 -4.08 -6.70
CA LEU A 19 4.07 -4.53 -5.85
C LEU A 19 2.81 -3.74 -6.15
N ARG A 20 1.71 -4.44 -6.38
CA ARG A 20 0.36 -3.87 -6.40
C ARG A 20 -0.25 -3.97 -5.01
N ILE A 21 -0.55 -2.82 -4.42
CA ILE A 21 -1.22 -2.67 -3.13
C ILE A 21 -2.71 -2.44 -3.42
N VAL A 22 -3.57 -3.30 -2.89
CA VAL A 22 -5.02 -3.25 -3.09
C VAL A 22 -5.71 -3.03 -1.76
N CYS A 23 -6.60 -2.04 -1.67
CA CYS A 23 -7.49 -1.84 -0.55
C CYS A 23 -8.82 -2.56 -0.82
N HIS A 24 -9.05 -3.71 -0.18
CA HIS A 24 -10.30 -4.45 -0.37
C HIS A 24 -11.47 -3.85 0.41
N ALA A 25 -11.21 -3.29 1.60
CA ALA A 25 -12.21 -2.68 2.45
C ALA A 25 -11.57 -1.63 3.36
N GLY A 26 -12.35 -0.63 3.78
CA GLY A 26 -11.88 0.48 4.61
C GLY A 26 -11.16 1.56 3.79
N THR A 27 -10.22 2.26 4.45
CA THR A 27 -9.40 3.30 3.80
C THR A 27 -7.93 3.09 4.18
N LEU A 28 -7.07 3.10 3.18
CA LEU A 28 -5.62 2.89 3.31
C LEU A 28 -4.88 4.16 2.92
N TRP A 29 -4.02 4.64 3.80
CA TRP A 29 -3.04 5.68 3.49
C TRP A 29 -1.73 5.01 3.07
N VAL A 30 -1.19 5.43 1.94
CA VAL A 30 0.07 4.98 1.36
C VAL A 30 1.01 6.18 1.24
N SER A 31 2.18 6.10 1.87
CA SER A 31 3.21 7.13 1.82
C SER A 31 4.53 6.54 1.37
N GLU A 32 5.13 7.11 0.32
CA GLU A 32 6.44 6.68 -0.18
C GLU A 32 7.56 7.60 0.34
N TYR A 33 8.68 7.02 0.74
CA TYR A 33 9.81 7.79 1.25
C TYR A 33 10.29 8.83 0.22
N ARG A 34 10.49 10.08 0.65
CA ARG A 34 10.89 11.22 -0.22
C ARG A 34 9.93 11.52 -1.38
N GLN A 35 8.68 11.09 -1.29
CA GLN A 35 7.60 11.57 -2.15
C GLN A 35 6.79 12.60 -1.36
N PRO A 36 6.54 13.80 -1.92
CA PRO A 36 5.80 14.85 -1.21
C PRO A 36 4.30 14.56 -1.14
N GLU A 37 3.81 13.73 -2.05
CA GLU A 37 2.41 13.38 -2.18
C GLU A 37 2.17 11.98 -1.64
N ASP A 38 1.18 11.87 -0.78
CA ASP A 38 0.67 10.59 -0.34
C ASP A 38 -0.55 10.18 -1.16
N SER A 39 -0.80 8.87 -1.21
CA SER A 39 -2.02 8.31 -1.81
C SER A 39 -2.98 7.81 -0.75
N VAL A 40 -4.27 8.06 -0.94
CA VAL A 40 -5.34 7.48 -0.13
C VAL A 40 -6.14 6.55 -1.02
N LEU A 41 -6.26 5.29 -0.62
CA LEU A 41 -7.02 4.26 -1.33
C LEU A 41 -8.27 3.89 -0.52
N HIS A 42 -9.43 4.05 -1.14
CA HIS A 42 -10.71 3.54 -0.65
C HIS A 42 -10.92 2.08 -1.06
N ALA A 43 -11.96 1.47 -0.50
CA ALA A 43 -12.34 0.10 -0.83
C ALA A 43 -12.54 -0.09 -2.35
N GLY A 44 -11.85 -1.08 -2.91
CA GLY A 44 -11.82 -1.38 -4.35
C GLY A 44 -10.66 -0.73 -5.10
N GLU A 45 -9.96 0.22 -4.50
CA GLU A 45 -8.86 0.94 -5.15
C GLU A 45 -7.51 0.24 -4.95
N ALA A 46 -6.57 0.55 -5.85
CA ALA A 46 -5.25 -0.04 -5.83
C ALA A 46 -4.22 0.89 -6.48
N ILE A 47 -2.97 0.78 -6.02
CA ILE A 47 -1.80 1.43 -6.60
C ILE A 47 -0.72 0.39 -6.88
N THR A 48 0.06 0.60 -7.93
CA THR A 48 1.28 -0.18 -8.18
C THR A 48 2.47 0.70 -7.83
N VAL A 49 3.36 0.20 -6.97
CA VAL A 49 4.60 0.88 -6.63
C VAL A 49 5.59 0.66 -7.76
N ASP A 50 6.01 1.73 -8.42
CA ASP A 50 7.01 1.71 -9.50
C ASP A 50 8.41 2.13 -9.02
N SER A 51 8.52 2.53 -7.75
CA SER A 51 9.75 3.01 -7.14
C SER A 51 10.41 1.95 -6.25
N ASP A 52 11.74 1.98 -6.15
CA ASP A 52 12.52 1.14 -5.22
C ASP A 52 12.52 1.68 -3.78
N ARG A 53 11.65 2.63 -3.47
CA ARG A 53 11.62 3.32 -2.17
C ARG A 53 10.84 2.49 -1.15
N ASP A 54 11.10 2.81 0.11
CA ASP A 54 10.31 2.26 1.22
C ASP A 54 8.92 2.89 1.22
N VAL A 55 7.89 2.06 1.42
CA VAL A 55 6.48 2.46 1.44
C VAL A 55 5.87 2.15 2.79
N VAL A 56 5.17 3.13 3.37
CA VAL A 56 4.44 2.98 4.63
C VAL A 56 2.95 2.90 4.35
N LEU A 57 2.32 1.88 4.90
CA LEU A 57 0.88 1.65 4.84
C LEU A 57 0.24 1.90 6.21
N SER A 58 -0.87 2.62 6.24
CA SER A 58 -1.64 2.89 7.47
C SER A 58 -3.15 2.80 7.24
N GLY A 59 -3.88 2.08 8.10
CA GLY A 59 -5.34 2.00 8.04
C GLY A 59 -6.04 3.22 8.67
N LEU A 60 -7.11 3.73 8.04
CA LEU A 60 -7.88 4.90 8.46
C LEU A 60 -9.41 4.64 8.44
N PRO A 61 -10.07 4.31 9.56
CA PRO A 61 -9.48 3.82 10.79
C PRO A 61 -8.99 2.37 10.64
N ASP A 62 -9.37 1.63 9.62
CA ASP A 62 -8.80 0.31 9.33
C ASP A 62 -8.88 0.01 7.84
N ALA A 63 -8.07 -0.93 7.38
CA ALA A 63 -8.04 -1.38 5.99
C ALA A 63 -7.82 -2.88 5.88
N GLN A 64 -8.52 -3.53 4.97
CA GLN A 64 -8.17 -4.86 4.49
C GLN A 64 -7.31 -4.70 3.23
N VAL A 65 -6.07 -5.16 3.30
CA VAL A 65 -5.05 -4.91 2.28
C VAL A 65 -4.60 -6.22 1.66
N ALA A 66 -4.41 -6.24 0.35
CA ALA A 66 -3.68 -7.29 -0.35
C ALA A 66 -2.46 -6.72 -1.06
N LEU A 67 -1.36 -7.46 -0.99
CA LEU A 67 -0.12 -7.22 -1.69
C LEU A 67 0.06 -8.30 -2.76
N ILE A 68 0.15 -7.86 -4.01
CA ILE A 68 0.25 -8.72 -5.18
C ILE A 68 1.53 -8.36 -5.93
N GLN A 69 2.44 -9.32 -6.10
CA GLN A 69 3.60 -9.09 -6.96
C GLN A 69 3.12 -9.02 -8.40
N VAL A 70 3.36 -7.89 -9.07
CA VAL A 70 3.20 -7.78 -10.51
C VAL A 70 4.53 -8.25 -11.11
N ALA A 71 4.49 -9.30 -11.93
CA ALA A 71 5.67 -9.70 -12.69
C ALA A 71 6.12 -8.49 -13.52
N GLY A 72 7.40 -8.11 -13.40
CA GLY A 72 7.96 -6.98 -14.14
C GLY A 72 7.63 -7.11 -15.62
N ALA A 73 7.25 -6.00 -16.25
CA ALA A 73 7.34 -5.89 -17.69
C ALA A 73 8.79 -6.25 -18.10
N PRO A 74 8.98 -6.98 -19.22
CA PRO A 74 10.28 -7.47 -19.66
C PRO A 74 11.32 -6.37 -19.84
#